data_AF-A0A7J8MJI2-F1
#
_entry.id   AF-A0A7J8MJI2-F1
#
_cell.length_a   1.000
_cell.length_b   1.000
_cell.length_c   1.000
_cell.angle_alpha   90.00
_cell.angle_beta   90.00
_cell.angle_gamma   90.00
#
_symmetry.space_group_name_H-M   'P 1'
#
loop_
_entity.id
_entity.type
_entity.pdbx_description
1 polymer ?
#
loop_
_entity_poly.entity_id
_entity_poly.type
_entity_poly.pdbx_seq_one_letter_code
_entity_poly.pdbx_strand_id
1 'polypeptide(L)'
;MESYYRYSVSAFILLCLCVFTIPVVFLNYDHFNPFMNFSNPTLESPGPKFELQRLIVSTSDQIRAVGTSGSTYDHQHLNRNTTLIRETKKLSKEQMLEQGLARARASIRSAAIARIVRTASFMNGNDVLVGDVYRNPSTFYQSYVEMERRFKVYVYTEGELPIVHDGPCKNIYTIEGRFIHEMEHGAKRFRTNDPQRAHVYFMPFSVAWMVKYIYTPLSFDITPLKHFVSDYVKVISTKYPFWNRTHGADHFMLACHDW
;
A
#
# COMPACT_ATOMS: atom_id res chain seq x y z
N MET A 1 25.79 8.80 61.57
CA MET A 1 26.77 8.04 60.77
C MET A 1 26.19 6.78 60.11
N GLU A 2 25.16 6.12 60.68
CA GLU A 2 24.58 4.89 60.09
C GLU A 2 23.81 5.08 58.77
N SER A 3 23.14 6.22 58.58
CA SER A 3 22.34 6.49 57.36
C SER A 3 23.20 6.58 56.09
N TYR A 4 24.42 7.14 56.19
CA TYR A 4 25.33 7.30 55.06
C TYR A 4 25.92 5.96 54.59
N TYR A 5 26.16 5.04 55.54
CA TYR A 5 26.68 3.71 55.24
C TYR A 5 25.65 2.85 54.49
N ARG A 6 24.36 2.96 54.86
CA ARG A 6 23.27 2.20 54.20
C ARG A 6 23.05 2.61 52.75
N TYR A 7 23.15 3.90 52.44
CA TYR A 7 23.06 4.40 51.07
C TYR A 7 24.27 3.99 50.22
N SER A 8 25.49 4.04 50.80
CA SER A 8 26.71 3.63 50.10
C SER A 8 26.70 2.14 49.75
N VAL A 9 26.21 1.28 50.66
CA VAL A 9 26.13 -0.17 50.42
C VAL A 9 25.03 -0.50 49.39
N SER A 10 23.87 0.16 49.45
CA SER A 10 22.79 -0.03 48.47
C SER A 10 23.20 0.41 47.06
N ALA A 11 23.88 1.54 46.91
CA ALA A 11 24.39 2.01 45.63
C ALA A 11 25.46 1.07 45.05
N PHE A 12 26.33 0.51 45.89
CA PHE A 12 27.36 -0.44 45.47
C PHE A 12 26.76 -1.77 44.99
N ILE A 13 25.71 -2.27 45.66
CA ILE A 13 24.99 -3.48 45.25
C ILE A 13 24.28 -3.27 43.90
N LEU A 14 23.61 -2.14 43.71
CA LEU A 14 22.97 -1.79 42.43
C LEU A 14 23.98 -1.66 41.29
N LEU A 15 25.13 -1.03 41.55
CA LEU A 15 26.20 -0.89 40.56
C LEU A 15 26.78 -2.26 40.17
N CYS A 16 27.01 -3.15 41.14
CA CYS A 16 27.46 -4.51 40.88
C CYS A 16 26.42 -5.31 40.07
N LEU A 17 25.13 -5.22 40.38
CA LEU A 17 24.08 -5.92 39.62
C LEU A 17 23.99 -5.44 38.16
N CYS A 18 24.22 -4.15 37.89
CA CYS A 18 24.28 -3.63 36.52
C CYS A 18 25.53 -4.11 35.78
N VAL A 19 26.69 -4.16 36.44
CA VAL A 19 27.96 -4.59 35.82
C VAL A 19 27.97 -6.09 35.51
N PHE A 20 27.23 -6.94 36.24
CA PHE A 20 27.16 -8.38 35.96
C PHE A 20 26.03 -8.78 34.99
N THR A 21 24.96 -7.98 34.86
CA THR A 21 23.85 -8.31 33.94
C THR A 21 24.17 -7.95 32.49
N ILE A 22 24.90 -6.86 32.25
CA ILE A 22 25.25 -6.40 30.90
C ILE A 22 26.14 -7.44 30.16
N PRO A 23 27.23 -7.98 30.73
CA PRO A 23 28.07 -8.96 30.03
C PRO A 23 27.37 -10.29 29.78
N VAL A 24 26.45 -10.72 30.66
CA VAL A 24 25.69 -11.96 30.47
C VAL A 24 24.72 -11.83 29.28
N VAL A 25 24.12 -10.65 29.06
CA VAL A 25 23.30 -10.39 27.87
C VAL A 25 24.15 -10.39 26.60
N PHE A 26 25.37 -9.83 26.64
CA PHE A 26 26.28 -9.84 25.49
C PHE A 26 26.85 -11.25 25.18
N LEU A 27 27.25 -12.03 26.19
CA LEU A 27 27.77 -13.38 26.00
C LEU A 27 26.70 -14.38 25.52
N ASN A 28 25.42 -14.16 25.86
CA ASN A 28 24.31 -14.95 25.31
C ASN A 28 23.87 -14.49 23.92
N TYR A 29 24.23 -13.27 23.49
CA TYR A 29 23.93 -12.78 22.15
C TYR A 29 24.86 -13.40 21.09
N ASP A 30 26.14 -13.59 21.42
CA ASP A 30 27.12 -14.15 20.48
C ASP A 30 27.03 -15.67 20.31
N HIS A 31 26.33 -16.39 21.20
CA HIS A 31 26.18 -17.85 21.11
C HIS A 31 25.00 -18.31 20.23
N PHE A 32 24.15 -17.40 19.73
CA PHE A 32 22.92 -17.73 19.00
C PHE A 32 22.90 -17.32 17.52
N ASN A 33 24.07 -17.15 16.90
CA ASN A 33 24.17 -16.97 15.44
C ASN A 33 25.27 -17.84 14.82
N PRO A 34 24.97 -19.11 14.49
CA PRO A 34 25.59 -19.76 13.36
C PRO A 34 24.55 -19.96 12.25
N PHE A 35 24.96 -19.73 11.00
CA PHE A 35 24.22 -19.86 9.73
C PHE A 35 23.44 -18.64 9.26
N MET A 36 24.13 -17.79 8.48
CA MET A 36 23.67 -17.39 7.14
C MET A 36 24.88 -16.93 6.31
N ASN A 37 25.55 -17.89 5.66
CA ASN A 37 26.47 -17.60 4.56
C ASN A 37 25.68 -17.76 3.26
N PHE A 38 25.43 -16.65 2.54
CA PHE A 38 24.78 -16.70 1.23
C PHE A 38 25.83 -16.95 0.14
N SER A 39 25.92 -18.20 -0.31
CA SER A 39 26.52 -18.55 -1.59
C SER A 39 25.46 -18.40 -2.69
N ASN A 40 25.71 -17.57 -3.70
CA ASN A 40 24.87 -17.43 -4.88
C ASN A 40 24.91 -18.72 -5.73
N PRO A 41 23.77 -19.31 -6.12
CA PRO A 41 23.78 -20.30 -7.19
C PRO A 41 23.62 -19.61 -8.56
N THR A 42 24.62 -19.77 -9.41
CA THR A 42 24.54 -19.64 -10.87
C THR A 42 23.57 -20.67 -11.43
N LEU A 43 22.62 -20.24 -12.26
CA LEU A 43 21.72 -21.15 -12.98
C LEU A 43 21.81 -20.90 -14.50
N GLU A 44 22.37 -21.86 -15.22
CA GLU A 44 22.22 -22.01 -16.67
C GLU A 44 21.00 -22.92 -16.99
N SER A 45 20.13 -22.43 -17.90
CA SER A 45 19.21 -23.03 -18.92
C SER A 45 19.05 -24.58 -19.02
N PRO A 46 17.94 -25.19 -19.59
CA PRO A 46 17.19 -24.75 -20.79
C PRO A 46 15.69 -25.14 -21.03
N GLY A 47 14.95 -24.27 -21.75
CA GLY A 47 13.80 -24.54 -22.67
C GLY A 47 12.51 -25.26 -22.16
N PRO A 48 11.37 -25.28 -22.89
CA PRO A 48 11.11 -24.85 -24.27
C PRO A 48 10.04 -23.73 -24.42
N LYS A 49 10.05 -23.10 -25.60
CA LYS A 49 9.05 -22.15 -26.10
C LYS A 49 7.73 -22.88 -26.40
N PHE A 50 6.59 -22.33 -25.97
CA PHE A 50 5.32 -22.62 -26.63
C PHE A 50 4.34 -21.43 -26.62
N GLU A 51 3.78 -21.23 -27.80
CA GLU A 51 2.74 -20.32 -28.25
C GLU A 51 1.56 -20.13 -27.26
N LEU A 52 1.28 -18.89 -26.87
CA LEU A 52 -0.02 -18.48 -26.31
C LEU A 52 -0.39 -17.02 -26.65
N GLN A 53 0.16 -16.47 -27.74
CA GLN A 53 -0.08 -15.08 -28.15
C GLN A 53 -1.24 -14.92 -29.16
N ARG A 54 -1.92 -16.00 -29.56
CA ARG A 54 -2.85 -15.97 -30.71
C ARG A 54 -4.32 -16.23 -30.37
N LEU A 55 -4.83 -15.76 -29.22
CA LEU A 55 -6.25 -15.94 -28.88
C LEU A 55 -7.00 -14.76 -28.24
N ILE A 56 -6.39 -13.58 -28.06
CA ILE A 56 -7.11 -12.40 -27.49
C ILE A 56 -7.55 -11.39 -28.57
N VAL A 57 -7.21 -11.60 -29.84
CA VAL A 57 -7.64 -10.70 -30.94
C VAL A 57 -9.11 -10.90 -31.36
N SER A 58 -9.85 -11.86 -30.79
CA SER A 58 -11.18 -12.26 -31.30
C SER A 58 -12.39 -11.94 -30.40
N THR A 59 -12.29 -11.05 -29.42
CA THR A 59 -13.47 -10.61 -28.64
C THR A 59 -13.49 -9.10 -28.43
N SER A 60 -13.35 -8.35 -29.52
CA SER A 60 -13.75 -6.94 -29.57
C SER A 60 -15.06 -6.84 -30.36
N ASP A 61 -16.17 -7.23 -29.75
CA ASP A 61 -17.48 -6.78 -30.18
C ASP A 61 -18.49 -6.87 -29.03
N GLN A 62 -19.25 -5.79 -28.90
CA GLN A 62 -20.42 -5.59 -28.03
C GLN A 62 -20.20 -5.08 -26.60
N ILE A 63 -20.02 -3.76 -26.46
CA ILE A 63 -20.81 -3.02 -25.47
C ILE A 63 -21.53 -1.86 -26.17
N ARG A 64 -22.83 -2.05 -26.27
CA ARG A 64 -23.87 -1.24 -26.90
C ARG A 64 -24.07 0.07 -26.12
N ALA A 65 -23.84 1.22 -26.75
CA ALA A 65 -24.30 2.50 -26.23
C ALA A 65 -25.83 2.59 -26.40
N VAL A 66 -26.54 2.85 -25.30
CA VAL A 66 -27.98 3.09 -25.30
C VAL A 66 -28.24 4.47 -25.90
N GLY A 67 -28.91 4.49 -27.06
CA GLY A 67 -29.42 5.69 -27.68
C GLY A 67 -30.65 6.22 -26.94
N THR A 68 -30.72 7.54 -26.82
CA THR A 68 -31.98 8.26 -26.55
C THR A 68 -32.38 8.95 -27.85
N SER A 69 -33.54 8.57 -28.36
CA SER A 69 -34.14 9.09 -29.58
C SER A 69 -34.92 10.37 -29.30
N GLY A 70 -34.89 11.31 -30.25
CA GLY A 70 -36.01 12.21 -30.53
C GLY A 70 -35.73 13.72 -30.49
N SER A 71 -35.42 14.32 -31.64
CA SER A 71 -36.28 15.32 -32.30
C SER A 71 -35.52 16.01 -33.45
N THR A 72 -36.06 15.89 -34.65
CA THR A 72 -35.68 16.63 -35.86
C THR A 72 -36.38 18.01 -35.87
N TYR A 73 -35.94 18.90 -36.77
CA TYR A 73 -36.38 20.28 -37.07
C TYR A 73 -35.78 21.35 -36.13
N ASP A 74 -35.22 22.48 -36.57
CA ASP A 74 -35.21 23.13 -37.88
C ASP A 74 -34.02 24.11 -37.96
N HIS A 75 -33.48 24.37 -39.15
CA HIS A 75 -32.40 25.33 -39.39
C HIS A 75 -32.96 26.76 -39.31
N GLN A 76 -32.72 27.48 -38.22
CA GLN A 76 -32.82 28.95 -38.23
C GLN A 76 -31.62 29.62 -37.57
N HIS A 77 -30.92 30.33 -38.44
CA HIS A 77 -29.81 31.22 -38.18
C HIS A 77 -30.30 32.41 -37.35
N LEU A 78 -29.96 32.47 -36.06
CA LEU A 78 -30.10 33.69 -35.27
C LEU A 78 -28.86 33.88 -34.40
N ASN A 79 -28.03 34.85 -34.80
CA ASN A 79 -26.93 35.40 -34.01
C ASN A 79 -27.48 35.92 -32.67
N ARG A 80 -27.32 35.14 -31.61
CA ARG A 80 -27.43 35.61 -30.23
C ARG A 80 -26.11 35.35 -29.53
N ASN A 81 -25.33 36.41 -29.35
CA ASN A 81 -24.24 36.46 -28.37
C ASN A 81 -24.87 36.46 -26.97
N THR A 82 -25.43 35.33 -26.55
CA THR A 82 -25.71 35.08 -25.15
C THR A 82 -24.45 34.51 -24.54
N THR A 83 -23.71 35.35 -23.83
CA THR A 83 -22.74 34.93 -22.82
C THR A 83 -23.49 34.08 -21.81
N LEU A 84 -23.54 32.76 -22.05
CA LEU A 84 -23.92 31.80 -21.03
C LEU A 84 -22.84 31.91 -19.95
N ILE A 85 -23.14 32.65 -18.89
CA ILE A 85 -22.43 32.51 -17.62
C ILE A 85 -22.70 31.07 -17.20
N ARG A 86 -21.83 30.16 -17.64
CA ARG A 86 -21.84 28.78 -17.22
C ARG A 86 -21.52 28.81 -15.74
N GLU A 87 -22.55 28.76 -14.90
CA GLU A 87 -22.37 28.45 -13.49
C GLU A 87 -21.56 27.17 -13.43
N THR A 88 -20.27 27.30 -13.11
CA THR A 88 -19.40 26.15 -12.91
C THR A 88 -19.85 25.52 -11.61
N LYS A 89 -20.82 24.60 -11.69
CA LYS A 89 -21.25 23.79 -10.55
C LYS A 89 -20.01 23.19 -9.90
N LYS A 90 -19.76 23.56 -8.64
CA LYS A 90 -18.62 23.05 -7.88
C LYS A 90 -18.73 21.53 -7.81
N LEU A 91 -17.74 20.84 -8.36
CA LEU A 91 -17.65 19.39 -8.33
C LEU A 91 -17.61 18.89 -6.88
N SER A 92 -18.25 17.76 -6.60
CA SER A 92 -18.10 17.08 -5.32
C SER A 92 -16.65 16.59 -5.15
N LYS A 93 -16.21 16.35 -3.92
CA LYS A 93 -14.84 15.87 -3.69
C LYS A 93 -14.62 14.48 -4.33
N GLU A 94 -15.64 13.62 -4.35
CA GLU A 94 -15.58 12.33 -5.05
C GLU A 94 -15.39 12.52 -6.55
N GLN A 95 -16.10 13.46 -7.16
CA GLN A 95 -15.95 13.78 -8.58
C GLN A 95 -14.55 14.31 -8.90
N MET A 96 -13.98 15.14 -8.02
CA MET A 96 -12.60 15.62 -8.16
C MET A 96 -11.58 14.47 -8.07
N LEU A 97 -11.80 13.52 -7.15
CA LEU A 97 -10.96 12.32 -7.00
C LEU A 97 -11.00 11.46 -8.27
N GLU A 98 -12.21 11.16 -8.77
CA GLU A 98 -12.38 10.35 -9.98
C GLU A 98 -11.80 11.05 -11.22
N GLN A 99 -11.95 12.37 -11.34
CA GLN A 99 -11.31 13.12 -12.41
C GLN A 99 -9.77 13.04 -12.34
N GLY A 100 -9.21 12.97 -11.12
CA GLY A 100 -7.80 12.73 -10.89
C GLY A 100 -7.35 11.35 -11.38
N LEU A 101 -8.11 10.31 -11.04
CA LEU A 101 -7.88 8.93 -11.49
C LEU A 101 -8.02 8.78 -13.00
N ALA A 102 -9.03 9.43 -13.61
CA ALA A 102 -9.21 9.44 -15.05
C ALA A 102 -7.99 10.05 -15.77
N ARG A 103 -7.41 11.13 -15.24
CA ARG A 103 -6.16 11.70 -15.77
C ARG A 103 -4.98 10.73 -15.64
N ALA A 104 -4.83 10.05 -14.51
CA ALA A 104 -3.78 9.05 -14.32
C ALA A 104 -3.92 7.89 -15.31
N ARG A 105 -5.12 7.33 -15.46
CA ARG A 105 -5.41 6.26 -16.44
C ARG A 105 -5.14 6.71 -17.88
N ALA A 106 -5.52 7.94 -18.24
CA ALA A 106 -5.22 8.50 -19.55
C ALA A 106 -3.70 8.61 -19.79
N SER A 107 -2.96 9.14 -18.81
CA SER A 107 -1.50 9.25 -18.88
C SER A 107 -0.80 7.90 -19.05
N ILE A 108 -1.20 6.88 -18.28
CA ILE A 108 -0.66 5.52 -18.40
C ILE A 108 -0.97 4.93 -19.79
N ARG A 109 -2.19 5.12 -20.31
CA ARG A 109 -2.55 4.68 -21.68
C ARG A 109 -1.72 5.39 -22.75
N SER A 110 -1.49 6.69 -22.61
CA SER A 110 -0.61 7.44 -23.51
C SER A 110 0.82 6.90 -23.48
N ALA A 111 1.36 6.56 -22.30
CA ALA A 111 2.69 5.94 -22.18
C ALA A 111 2.75 4.55 -22.84
N ALA A 112 1.66 3.77 -22.79
CA ALA A 112 1.56 2.49 -23.49
C ALA A 112 1.66 2.65 -25.02
N ILE A 113 0.92 3.63 -25.57
CA ILE A 113 0.90 3.92 -27.02
C ILE A 113 2.25 4.48 -27.46
N ALA A 114 2.83 5.41 -26.70
CA ALA A 114 4.13 6.00 -27.03
C ALA A 114 5.26 4.95 -27.06
N ARG A 115 5.17 3.87 -26.28
CA ARG A 115 6.10 2.73 -26.39
C ARG A 115 5.96 2.02 -27.72
N ILE A 116 4.75 1.72 -28.17
CA ILE A 116 4.52 1.06 -29.48
C ILE A 116 5.13 1.90 -30.60
N VAL A 117 4.95 3.23 -30.54
CA VAL A 117 5.56 4.16 -31.50
C VAL A 117 7.10 4.17 -31.39
N ARG A 118 7.66 4.22 -30.18
CA ARG A 118 9.13 4.19 -29.95
C ARG A 118 9.79 2.83 -30.20
N THR A 119 9.04 1.72 -30.16
CA THR A 119 9.54 0.42 -30.62
C THR A 119 9.55 0.34 -32.14
N ALA A 120 8.70 1.11 -32.83
CA ALA A 120 8.78 1.29 -34.29
C ALA A 120 9.88 2.28 -34.72
N SER A 121 10.31 3.20 -33.83
CA SER A 121 11.44 4.11 -34.04
C SER A 121 12.54 3.90 -33.00
N PHE A 122 13.49 3.01 -33.32
CA PHE A 122 14.57 2.58 -32.43
C PHE A 122 15.19 3.69 -31.54
N MET A 123 15.16 3.41 -30.23
CA MET A 123 16.15 3.70 -29.18
C MET A 123 16.73 5.12 -29.12
N ASN A 124 16.12 5.99 -28.29
CA ASN A 124 16.91 6.94 -27.50
C ASN A 124 16.09 7.49 -26.32
N GLY A 125 16.55 7.27 -25.09
CA GLY A 125 15.93 7.85 -23.88
C GLY A 125 16.24 7.05 -22.62
N ASN A 126 17.25 7.52 -21.88
CA ASN A 126 17.92 6.82 -20.78
C ASN A 126 17.09 6.70 -19.47
N ASP A 127 15.83 7.12 -19.45
CA ASP A 127 14.96 7.09 -18.25
C ASP A 127 13.92 5.97 -18.25
N VAL A 128 13.77 5.24 -19.37
CA VAL A 128 12.89 4.07 -19.41
C VAL A 128 13.76 2.85 -19.12
N LEU A 129 13.49 2.13 -18.03
CA LEU A 129 14.11 0.84 -17.74
C LEU A 129 13.91 -0.09 -18.95
N VAL A 130 14.93 -0.20 -19.80
CA VAL A 130 14.97 -1.13 -20.92
C VAL A 130 15.36 -2.48 -20.34
N GLY A 131 14.38 -3.31 -20.01
CA GLY A 131 14.62 -4.65 -19.51
C GLY A 131 13.37 -5.51 -19.57
N ASP A 132 13.56 -6.80 -19.87
CA ASP A 132 12.48 -7.79 -20.04
C ASP A 132 11.76 -8.16 -18.73
N VAL A 133 12.21 -7.61 -17.60
CA VAL A 133 11.58 -7.81 -16.28
C VAL A 133 10.14 -7.30 -16.27
N TYR A 134 9.84 -6.23 -17.01
CA TYR A 134 8.51 -5.63 -17.05
C TYR A 134 7.81 -5.89 -18.38
N ARG A 135 6.56 -6.40 -18.33
CA ARG A 135 5.70 -6.55 -19.52
C ARG A 135 5.57 -5.26 -20.34
N ASN A 136 5.56 -4.12 -19.66
CA ASN A 136 5.63 -2.79 -20.30
C ASN A 136 6.27 -1.78 -19.32
N PRO A 137 7.58 -1.48 -19.47
CA PRO A 137 8.31 -0.62 -18.53
C PRO A 137 7.80 0.83 -18.55
N SER A 138 7.39 1.34 -19.72
CA SER A 138 6.87 2.71 -19.84
C SER A 138 5.57 2.89 -19.07
N THR A 139 4.65 1.90 -19.11
CA THR A 139 3.41 1.97 -18.32
C THR A 139 3.66 1.78 -16.84
N PHE A 140 4.61 0.92 -16.47
CA PHE A 140 4.97 0.70 -15.06
C PHE A 140 5.53 2.00 -14.46
N TYR A 141 6.52 2.61 -15.12
CA TYR A 141 7.10 3.87 -14.69
C TYR A 141 6.05 4.99 -14.63
N GLN A 142 5.21 5.14 -15.65
CA GLN A 142 4.16 6.17 -15.64
C GLN A 142 3.14 5.95 -14.51
N SER A 143 2.81 4.69 -14.21
CA SER A 143 1.93 4.34 -13.09
C SER A 143 2.56 4.70 -11.75
N TYR A 144 3.85 4.43 -11.58
CA TYR A 144 4.61 4.83 -10.39
C TYR A 144 4.61 6.35 -10.23
N VAL A 145 4.91 7.12 -11.27
CA VAL A 145 4.90 8.60 -11.23
C VAL A 145 3.52 9.16 -10.85
N GLU A 146 2.44 8.59 -11.39
CA GLU A 146 1.08 9.03 -11.03
C GLU A 146 0.71 8.67 -9.58
N MET A 147 1.14 7.51 -9.08
CA MET A 147 1.00 7.10 -7.68
C MET A 147 1.75 8.08 -6.76
N GLU A 148 3.03 8.31 -7.03
CA GLU A 148 3.92 9.21 -6.30
C GLU A 148 3.39 10.65 -6.17
N ARG A 149 2.57 11.08 -7.14
CA ARG A 149 2.02 12.43 -7.23
C ARG A 149 0.66 12.59 -6.57
N ARG A 150 -0.19 11.57 -6.64
CA ARG A 150 -1.62 11.69 -6.29
C ARG A 150 -2.06 10.77 -5.17
N PHE A 151 -1.43 9.62 -5.00
CA PHE A 151 -1.93 8.57 -4.14
C PHE A 151 -2.00 9.03 -2.69
N LYS A 152 -3.12 8.70 -2.05
CA LYS A 152 -3.41 9.08 -0.66
C LYS A 152 -4.07 7.93 0.07
N VAL A 153 -3.56 7.66 1.25
CA VAL A 153 -4.00 6.62 2.17
C VAL A 153 -4.57 7.29 3.41
N TYR A 154 -5.82 6.98 3.75
CA TYR A 154 -6.34 7.32 5.07
C TYR A 154 -6.01 6.18 6.02
N VAL A 155 -5.53 6.50 7.22
CA VAL A 155 -5.19 5.48 8.22
C VAL A 155 -6.24 5.55 9.32
N TYR A 156 -6.91 4.43 9.59
CA TYR A 156 -7.81 4.30 10.73
C TYR A 156 -7.09 4.59 12.03
N THR A 157 -7.75 5.22 12.99
CA THR A 157 -7.16 5.64 14.27
C THR A 157 -7.44 4.65 15.40
N GLU A 158 -8.15 3.57 15.10
CA GLU A 158 -8.68 2.59 16.03
C GLU A 158 -7.64 1.54 16.29
N GLY A 159 -7.64 1.03 17.53
CA GLY A 159 -6.75 -0.04 17.97
C GLY A 159 -5.67 0.49 18.91
N GLU A 160 -5.01 -0.45 19.58
CA GLU A 160 -4.00 -0.16 20.59
C GLU A 160 -2.70 -0.91 20.28
N LEU A 161 -1.60 -0.32 20.75
CA LEU A 161 -0.29 -0.97 20.73
C LEU A 161 -0.29 -2.23 21.62
N PRO A 162 0.53 -3.25 21.29
CA PRO A 162 1.47 -3.30 20.18
C PRO A 162 0.86 -3.80 18.86
N ILE A 163 -0.40 -4.25 18.86
CA ILE A 163 -0.97 -4.97 17.70
C ILE A 163 -1.37 -4.00 16.58
N VAL A 164 -1.80 -2.79 16.93
CA VAL A 164 -2.27 -1.77 15.99
C VAL A 164 -1.38 -0.54 16.06
N HIS A 165 -1.16 0.09 14.90
CA HIS A 165 -0.28 1.25 14.70
C HIS A 165 1.21 0.97 14.91
N ASP A 166 1.60 -0.30 15.04
CA ASP A 166 3.00 -0.74 15.08
C ASP A 166 3.15 -2.12 14.43
N GLY A 167 4.38 -2.44 14.04
CA GLY A 167 4.72 -3.69 13.37
C GLY A 167 6.21 -3.99 13.45
N PRO A 168 6.62 -5.26 13.38
CA PRO A 168 8.03 -5.62 13.45
C PRO A 168 8.80 -5.09 12.23
N CYS A 169 9.79 -4.23 12.45
CA CYS A 169 10.68 -3.70 11.41
C CYS A 169 11.95 -4.54 11.24
N LYS A 170 11.88 -5.86 11.46
CA LYS A 170 13.04 -6.77 11.38
C LYS A 170 12.68 -8.11 10.77
N ASN A 171 13.71 -8.82 10.30
CA ASN A 171 13.63 -10.16 9.70
C ASN A 171 12.67 -10.18 8.48
N ILE A 172 12.02 -11.32 8.24
CA ILE A 172 11.07 -11.56 7.14
C ILE A 172 9.81 -10.68 7.21
N TYR A 173 9.52 -10.04 8.35
CA TYR A 173 8.35 -9.19 8.55
C TYR A 173 8.63 -7.69 8.36
N THR A 174 9.87 -7.33 7.98
CA THR A 174 10.34 -5.94 7.93
C THR A 174 9.46 -5.03 7.07
N ILE A 175 8.93 -5.50 5.94
CA ILE A 175 8.15 -4.65 5.02
C ILE A 175 6.80 -4.26 5.63
N GLU A 176 6.17 -5.15 6.41
CA GLU A 176 4.91 -4.86 7.10
C GLU A 176 5.11 -3.76 8.14
N GLY A 177 6.08 -3.96 9.05
CA GLY A 177 6.41 -2.96 10.06
C GLY A 177 6.87 -1.65 9.44
N ARG A 178 7.72 -1.70 8.40
CA ARG A 178 8.20 -0.50 7.72
C ARG A 178 7.07 0.28 7.09
N PHE A 179 6.11 -0.38 6.44
CA PHE A 179 4.95 0.31 5.86
C PHE A 179 4.09 0.98 6.94
N ILE A 180 3.77 0.26 8.02
CA ILE A 180 3.01 0.83 9.15
C ILE A 180 3.74 2.04 9.72
N HIS A 181 5.06 1.91 9.96
CA HIS A 181 5.88 2.99 10.47
C HIS A 181 5.90 4.21 9.53
N GLU A 182 6.05 4.04 8.22
CA GLU A 182 6.03 5.14 7.25
C GLU A 182 4.64 5.80 7.14
N MET A 183 3.56 5.03 7.28
CA MET A 183 2.21 5.61 7.34
C MET A 183 2.01 6.40 8.63
N GLU A 184 2.51 5.92 9.77
CA GLU A 184 2.32 6.59 11.05
C GLU A 184 3.23 7.81 11.26
N HIS A 185 4.53 7.62 11.00
CA HIS A 185 5.60 8.54 11.39
C HIS A 185 6.38 9.12 10.20
N GLY A 186 6.20 8.56 9.01
CA GLY A 186 6.91 8.98 7.82
C GLY A 186 6.50 10.38 7.34
N ALA A 187 7.13 10.81 6.25
CA ALA A 187 6.72 12.04 5.59
C ALA A 187 5.24 11.94 5.20
N LYS A 188 4.45 13.00 5.45
CA LYS A 188 3.00 13.08 5.15
C LYS A 188 2.66 13.14 3.65
N ARG A 189 3.50 12.49 2.83
CA ARG A 189 3.40 12.41 1.39
C ARG A 189 2.25 11.51 0.96
N PHE A 190 2.05 10.36 1.59
CA PHE A 190 0.99 9.42 1.23
C PHE A 190 -0.19 9.45 2.20
N ARG A 191 0.04 9.68 3.50
CA ARG A 191 -1.05 9.77 4.47
C ARG A 191 -1.94 11.00 4.25
N THR A 192 -3.24 10.85 4.45
CA THR A 192 -4.23 11.93 4.54
C THR A 192 -5.12 11.73 5.76
N ASN A 193 -5.50 12.83 6.42
CA ASN A 193 -6.52 12.84 7.48
C ASN A 193 -7.91 13.21 6.95
N ASP A 194 -8.02 13.64 5.68
CA ASP A 194 -9.30 13.87 5.01
C ASP A 194 -9.69 12.59 4.25
N PRO A 195 -10.74 11.85 4.68
CA PRO A 195 -11.17 10.62 4.02
C PRO A 195 -11.68 10.88 2.60
N GLN A 196 -12.22 12.08 2.31
CA GLN A 196 -12.70 12.42 0.97
C GLN A 196 -11.55 12.62 -0.04
N ARG A 197 -10.31 12.72 0.44
CA ARG A 197 -9.09 12.78 -0.39
C ARG A 197 -8.40 11.43 -0.53
N ALA A 198 -8.85 10.42 0.21
CA ALA A 198 -8.22 9.11 0.24
C ALA A 198 -8.63 8.27 -0.97
N HIS A 199 -7.65 7.56 -1.53
CA HIS A 199 -7.87 6.58 -2.59
C HIS A 199 -8.14 5.19 -1.98
N VAL A 200 -7.50 4.90 -0.85
CA VAL A 200 -7.64 3.67 -0.09
C VAL A 200 -7.58 3.96 1.42
N TYR A 201 -8.10 3.03 2.22
CA TYR A 201 -8.18 3.12 3.67
C TYR A 201 -7.40 1.98 4.32
N PHE A 202 -6.38 2.31 5.09
CA PHE A 202 -5.50 1.35 5.73
C PHE A 202 -5.98 1.00 7.13
N MET A 203 -6.10 -0.30 7.41
CA MET A 203 -6.29 -0.87 8.75
C MET A 203 -4.91 -1.20 9.35
N PRO A 204 -4.38 -0.38 10.27
CA PRO A 204 -2.97 -0.43 10.68
C PRO A 204 -2.66 -1.52 11.72
N PHE A 205 -3.32 -2.67 11.68
CA PHE A 205 -2.94 -3.80 12.54
C PHE A 205 -1.87 -4.67 11.88
N SER A 206 -0.90 -5.12 12.67
CA SER A 206 0.18 -6.01 12.23
C SER A 206 -0.25 -7.46 12.40
N VAL A 207 -0.24 -8.23 11.31
CA VAL A 207 -0.55 -9.66 11.39
C VAL A 207 0.56 -10.42 12.11
N ALA A 208 1.82 -10.01 11.95
CA ALA A 208 2.93 -10.59 12.71
C ALA A 208 2.75 -10.40 14.22
N TRP A 209 2.27 -9.24 14.67
CA TRP A 209 1.93 -9.02 16.08
C TRP A 209 0.66 -9.74 16.51
N MET A 210 -0.37 -9.85 15.67
CA MET A 210 -1.52 -10.68 15.97
C MET A 210 -1.10 -12.14 16.22
N VAL A 211 -0.25 -12.71 15.37
CA VAL A 211 0.27 -14.08 15.58
C VAL A 211 1.07 -14.17 16.88
N LYS A 212 1.96 -13.21 17.15
CA LYS A 212 2.78 -13.24 18.37
C LYS A 212 1.97 -13.14 19.67
N TYR A 213 0.93 -12.29 19.70
CA TYR A 213 0.24 -11.91 20.93
C TYR A 213 -1.11 -12.59 21.12
N ILE A 214 -1.77 -13.04 20.05
CA ILE A 214 -3.11 -13.61 20.10
C ILE A 214 -3.10 -15.12 19.79
N TYR A 215 -2.27 -15.58 18.85
CA TYR A 215 -2.27 -16.99 18.46
C TYR A 215 -1.55 -17.87 19.48
N THR A 216 -2.19 -18.97 19.87
CA THR A 216 -1.57 -20.00 20.73
C THR A 216 -0.77 -20.97 19.86
N PRO A 217 0.55 -21.11 20.04
CA PRO A 217 1.35 -22.06 19.27
C PRO A 217 0.81 -23.49 19.35
N LEU A 218 0.85 -24.21 18.23
CA LEU A 218 0.38 -25.60 18.07
C LEU A 218 -1.13 -25.83 18.32
N SER A 219 -1.93 -24.78 18.52
CA SER A 219 -3.38 -24.93 18.66
C SER A 219 -4.07 -25.23 17.33
N PHE A 220 -3.51 -24.75 16.22
CA PHE A 220 -4.17 -24.66 14.90
C PHE A 220 -5.50 -23.90 14.92
N ASP A 221 -5.80 -23.22 16.03
CA ASP A 221 -7.00 -22.44 16.22
C ASP A 221 -6.75 -20.98 15.84
N ILE A 222 -7.22 -20.63 14.64
CA ILE A 222 -7.16 -19.27 14.09
C ILE A 222 -8.36 -18.41 14.51
N THR A 223 -9.29 -18.95 15.29
CA THR A 223 -10.51 -18.27 15.73
C THR A 223 -10.21 -16.95 16.46
N PRO A 224 -9.24 -16.88 17.38
CA PRO A 224 -8.87 -15.63 18.04
C PRO A 224 -8.44 -14.53 17.05
N LEU A 225 -7.71 -14.89 15.98
CA LEU A 225 -7.29 -13.95 14.93
C LEU A 225 -8.48 -13.45 14.11
N LYS A 226 -9.40 -14.36 13.76
CA LYS A 226 -10.65 -14.00 13.05
C LYS A 226 -11.53 -13.07 13.87
N HIS A 227 -11.66 -13.33 15.17
CA HIS A 227 -12.41 -12.47 16.08
C HIS A 227 -11.82 -11.06 16.13
N PHE A 228 -10.49 -10.95 16.27
CA PHE A 228 -9.83 -9.65 16.24
C PHE A 228 -10.15 -8.85 14.97
N VAL A 229 -10.01 -9.45 13.78
CA VAL A 229 -10.30 -8.76 12.51
C VAL A 229 -11.79 -8.41 12.41
N SER A 230 -12.67 -9.33 12.80
CA SER A 230 -14.13 -9.11 12.78
C SER A 230 -14.52 -7.93 13.68
N ASP A 231 -13.99 -7.88 14.90
CA ASP A 231 -14.26 -6.81 15.85
C ASP A 231 -13.68 -5.48 15.37
N TYR A 232 -12.45 -5.48 14.84
CA TYR A 232 -11.84 -4.29 14.25
C TYR A 232 -12.70 -3.73 13.11
N VAL A 233 -13.10 -4.58 12.16
CA VAL A 233 -13.97 -4.22 11.04
C VAL A 233 -15.32 -3.72 11.53
N LYS A 234 -15.91 -4.35 12.54
CA LYS A 234 -17.18 -3.91 13.15
C LYS A 234 -17.06 -2.50 13.74
N VAL A 235 -15.97 -2.19 14.43
CA VAL A 235 -15.71 -0.86 14.99
C VAL A 235 -15.60 0.18 13.88
N ILE A 236 -14.73 -0.03 12.89
CA ILE A 236 -14.50 0.97 11.84
C ILE A 236 -15.70 1.13 10.90
N SER A 237 -16.43 0.06 10.58
CA SER A 237 -17.62 0.12 9.72
C SER A 237 -18.78 0.84 10.39
N THR A 238 -18.91 0.72 11.71
CA THR A 238 -19.94 1.44 12.48
C THR A 238 -19.56 2.90 12.69
N LYS A 239 -18.27 3.18 12.95
CA LYS A 239 -17.79 4.52 13.29
C LYS A 239 -17.64 5.45 12.08
N TYR A 240 -17.26 4.90 10.92
CA TYR A 240 -16.89 5.71 9.75
C TYR A 240 -17.88 5.54 8.58
N PRO A 241 -18.68 6.57 8.26
CA PRO A 241 -19.67 6.48 7.17
C PRO A 241 -19.08 6.16 5.79
N PHE A 242 -17.81 6.52 5.56
CA PHE A 242 -17.14 6.26 4.29
C PHE A 242 -16.83 4.78 4.04
N TRP A 243 -16.93 3.90 5.05
CA TRP A 243 -16.84 2.45 4.88
C TRP A 243 -17.87 1.93 3.85
N ASN A 244 -19.09 2.46 3.91
CA ASN A 244 -20.18 2.03 3.05
C ASN A 244 -20.06 2.56 1.61
N ARG A 245 -19.07 3.41 1.30
CA ARG A 245 -18.85 3.93 -0.07
C ARG A 245 -18.56 2.80 -1.06
N THR A 246 -17.82 1.80 -0.63
CA THR A 246 -17.35 0.67 -1.45
C THR A 246 -17.68 -0.67 -0.81
N HIS A 247 -18.40 -0.66 0.31
CA HIS A 247 -18.67 -1.84 1.13
C HIS A 247 -17.38 -2.56 1.54
N GLY A 248 -16.30 -1.79 1.80
CA GLY A 248 -15.01 -2.32 2.22
C GLY A 248 -13.99 -2.59 1.08
N ALA A 249 -14.36 -2.44 -0.20
CA ALA A 249 -13.48 -2.84 -1.31
C ALA A 249 -12.22 -1.97 -1.51
N ASP A 250 -12.20 -0.75 -0.97
CA ASP A 250 -11.02 0.14 -0.97
C ASP A 250 -10.32 0.21 0.40
N HIS A 251 -10.65 -0.72 1.30
CA HIS A 251 -10.04 -0.87 2.61
C HIS A 251 -9.04 -2.04 2.56
N PHE A 252 -7.85 -1.87 3.14
CA PHE A 252 -6.81 -2.88 3.07
C PHE A 252 -6.03 -3.00 4.39
N MET A 253 -5.47 -4.18 4.59
CA MET A 253 -4.43 -4.47 5.58
C MET A 253 -3.18 -4.92 4.83
N LEU A 254 -2.04 -4.91 5.51
CA LEU A 254 -0.78 -5.39 4.95
C LEU A 254 -0.27 -6.54 5.81
N ALA A 255 0.27 -7.56 5.16
CA ALA A 255 0.89 -8.68 5.84
C ALA A 255 2.16 -9.11 5.11
N CYS A 256 3.18 -9.52 5.85
CA CYS A 256 4.35 -10.20 5.27
C CYS A 256 4.10 -11.70 5.15
N HIS A 257 4.61 -12.25 4.04
CA HIS A 257 4.46 -13.55 3.37
C HIS A 257 4.38 -14.89 4.14
N ASP A 258 4.29 -14.92 5.47
CA ASP A 258 4.23 -16.18 6.23
C ASP A 258 3.10 -16.16 7.26
N TRP A 259 1.89 -16.58 6.84
CA TRP A 259 0.81 -17.14 7.68
C TRP A 259 -0.37 -17.65 6.83
#